data_AF-W7WQZ7-F1
#
_entry.id   AF-W7WQZ7-F1
#
_cell.length_a   1.000
_cell.length_b   1.000
_cell.length_c   1.000
_cell.angle_alpha   90.00
_cell.angle_beta   90.00
_cell.angle_gamma   90.00
#
_symmetry.space_group_name_H-M   'P 1'
#
loop_
_entity.id
_entity.type
_entity.pdbx_description
1 polymer ?
#
loop_
_entity_poly.entity_id
_entity_poly.type
_entity_poly.pdbx_seq_one_letter_code
_entity_poly.pdbx_strand_id
1 'polypeptide(L)'
;MLRVALESGLTRTLLRRADSPAFPAVVGAVALAATLSMSVPFATLLVAAVLMARRRWSAIAVGASLGAALGAAVLYLVFHHLGWARLFAAYPDVVRSSAWNDATRWLSAYGVVALLVIAATPLPLTPALMFAAISRLPLAEVVFALWIGKLAKYSVYAWLASRFPERALRRGQRHADALRIIVARACRPPRGSGATSGLPGSAGDGARKAAVATAPPPATGGLLMCFSAEASFAAGTALLIVGAATVRRARVRSELPYAWIPVLFGIQQLLEGALWLTFPDRAPLLNTVLTHAYSFFSHVLWPIYVPLAALALETVSWRRRVLIAIAFAGSAVGLYLLATLFTLPIVATVRGQHIAYESPHFYALAAMSLYLVGTCASLMVSSHVRVVAFGVAAFVSAVAAWTFYTTWFISVWCFFAGVLSVIVFLYFTDPSRAKRVAGAVPELGAR
;
A
#
# COMPACT_ATOMS: atom_id res chain seq x y z
N MET A 1 -21.32 -6.59 15.78
CA MET A 1 -21.75 -7.94 16.21
C MET A 1 -22.17 -8.84 15.04
N LEU A 2 -23.04 -8.38 14.13
CA LEU A 2 -23.54 -9.17 12.98
C LEU A 2 -22.44 -9.73 12.05
N ARG A 3 -21.45 -8.91 11.69
CA ARG A 3 -20.31 -9.29 10.84
C ARG A 3 -19.49 -10.48 11.40
N VAL A 4 -19.21 -10.45 12.69
CA VAL A 4 -18.42 -11.49 13.38
C VAL A 4 -19.20 -12.80 13.46
N ALA A 5 -20.52 -12.73 13.70
CA ALA A 5 -21.39 -13.90 13.69
C ALA A 5 -21.43 -14.56 12.30
N LEU A 6 -21.61 -13.78 11.24
CA LEU A 6 -21.57 -14.22 9.85
C LEU A 6 -20.24 -14.90 9.49
N GLU A 7 -19.11 -14.25 9.78
CA GLU A 7 -17.77 -14.79 9.48
C GLU A 7 -17.51 -16.11 10.23
N SER A 8 -17.93 -16.19 11.50
CA SER A 8 -17.81 -17.42 12.30
C SER A 8 -18.68 -18.57 11.77
N GLY A 9 -19.86 -18.26 11.21
CA GLY A 9 -20.76 -19.24 10.61
C GLY A 9 -20.20 -19.79 9.30
N LEU A 10 -19.74 -18.90 8.42
CA LEU A 10 -19.12 -19.28 7.14
C LEU A 10 -17.86 -20.13 7.34
N THR A 11 -17.02 -19.76 8.32
CA THR A 11 -15.82 -20.53 8.66
C THR A 11 -16.16 -21.93 9.18
N ARG A 12 -17.19 -22.07 10.03
CA ARG A 12 -17.67 -23.37 10.50
C ARG A 12 -18.17 -24.25 9.36
N THR A 13 -18.87 -23.67 8.38
CA THR A 13 -19.35 -24.41 7.20
C THR A 13 -18.19 -24.93 6.34
N LEU A 14 -17.15 -24.12 6.14
CA LEU A 14 -15.92 -24.56 5.46
C LEU A 14 -15.27 -25.73 6.19
N LEU A 15 -15.11 -25.63 7.51
CA LEU A 15 -14.49 -26.67 8.34
C LEU A 15 -15.24 -28.01 8.26
N ARG A 16 -16.57 -27.98 8.34
CA ARG A 16 -17.41 -29.19 8.30
C ARG A 16 -17.36 -29.95 6.96
N ARG A 17 -17.00 -29.27 5.87
CA ARG A 17 -17.05 -29.82 4.51
C ARG A 17 -15.68 -29.94 3.85
N ALA A 18 -14.60 -29.70 4.59
CA ALA A 18 -13.21 -29.65 4.10
C ALA A 18 -12.81 -30.89 3.27
N ASP A 19 -13.19 -32.08 3.75
CA ASP A 19 -12.80 -33.36 3.14
C ASP A 19 -13.76 -33.81 2.04
N SER A 20 -14.89 -33.13 1.86
CA SER A 20 -15.91 -33.52 0.87
C SER A 20 -15.46 -33.22 -0.57
N PRO A 21 -15.86 -34.03 -1.57
CA PRO A 21 -15.63 -33.73 -2.97
C PRO A 21 -16.31 -32.42 -3.42
N ALA A 22 -17.42 -32.06 -2.76
CA ALA A 22 -18.18 -30.83 -2.99
C ALA A 22 -17.50 -29.57 -2.41
N PHE A 23 -16.35 -29.68 -1.74
CA PHE A 23 -15.72 -28.55 -1.06
C PHE A 23 -15.51 -27.31 -1.93
N PRO A 24 -15.04 -27.40 -3.20
CA PRO A 24 -14.93 -26.22 -4.07
C PRO A 24 -16.28 -25.51 -4.34
N ALA A 25 -17.37 -26.27 -4.45
CA ALA A 25 -18.72 -25.71 -4.61
C ALA A 25 -19.21 -25.04 -3.33
N VAL A 26 -18.89 -25.62 -2.16
CA VAL A 26 -19.16 -25.00 -0.85
C VAL A 26 -18.41 -23.68 -0.69
N VAL A 27 -17.14 -23.62 -1.11
CA VAL A 27 -16.37 -22.36 -1.13
C VAL A 27 -17.02 -21.35 -2.08
N GLY A 28 -17.52 -21.79 -3.24
CA GLY A 28 -18.31 -20.95 -4.15
C GLY A 28 -19.56 -20.36 -3.48
N ALA A 29 -20.35 -21.18 -2.79
CA ALA A 29 -21.54 -20.71 -2.05
C ALA A 29 -21.17 -19.71 -0.93
N VAL A 30 -20.05 -19.95 -0.22
CA VAL A 30 -19.51 -19.01 0.77
C VAL A 30 -19.06 -17.71 0.12
N ALA A 31 -18.43 -17.76 -1.06
CA ALA A 31 -18.01 -16.59 -1.82
C ALA A 31 -19.20 -15.75 -2.29
N LEU A 32 -20.28 -16.42 -2.70
CA LEU A 32 -21.55 -15.80 -3.06
C LEU A 32 -22.16 -15.10 -1.85
N ALA A 33 -22.33 -15.80 -0.73
CA ALA A 33 -22.90 -15.25 0.50
C ALA A 33 -22.06 -14.08 1.04
N ALA A 34 -20.72 -14.20 1.02
CA ALA A 34 -19.83 -13.13 1.43
C ALA A 34 -19.98 -11.89 0.53
N THR A 35 -20.07 -12.10 -0.79
CA THR A 35 -20.30 -11.02 -1.77
C THR A 35 -21.63 -10.31 -1.52
N LEU A 36 -22.73 -11.06 -1.33
CA LEU A 36 -24.05 -10.49 -1.04
C LEU A 36 -24.11 -9.76 0.31
N SER A 37 -23.40 -10.28 1.33
CA SER A 37 -23.37 -9.68 2.66
C SER A 37 -22.64 -8.33 2.73
N MET A 38 -21.80 -8.04 1.73
CA MET A 38 -20.94 -6.85 1.62
C MET A 38 -20.04 -6.54 2.83
N SER A 39 -20.03 -7.39 3.85
CA SER A 39 -19.43 -7.11 5.16
C SER A 39 -18.24 -8.01 5.46
N VAL A 40 -18.16 -9.17 4.80
CA VAL A 40 -17.16 -10.20 5.08
C VAL A 40 -16.06 -10.19 4.02
N PRO A 41 -14.79 -9.97 4.39
CA PRO A 41 -13.68 -9.95 3.44
C PRO A 41 -13.36 -11.38 2.99
N PHE A 42 -13.90 -11.80 1.85
CA PHE A 42 -13.77 -13.18 1.37
C PHE A 42 -12.31 -13.66 1.15
N ALA A 43 -11.35 -12.76 0.94
CA ALA A 43 -9.95 -13.12 0.73
C ALA A 43 -9.36 -13.97 1.87
N THR A 44 -9.72 -13.69 3.13
CA THR A 44 -9.25 -14.47 4.29
C THR A 44 -9.86 -15.87 4.31
N LEU A 45 -11.15 -15.98 3.99
CA LEU A 45 -11.88 -17.25 3.87
C LEU A 45 -11.34 -18.11 2.72
N LEU A 46 -10.98 -17.49 1.60
CA LEU A 46 -10.35 -18.16 0.46
C LEU A 46 -9.00 -18.77 0.84
N VAL A 47 -8.14 -17.99 1.50
CA VAL A 47 -6.83 -18.48 1.95
C VAL A 47 -7.00 -19.63 2.95
N ALA A 48 -7.93 -19.50 3.91
CA ALA A 48 -8.23 -20.57 4.86
C ALA A 48 -8.73 -21.85 4.15
N ALA A 49 -9.66 -21.72 3.20
CA ALA A 49 -10.19 -22.84 2.44
C ALA A 49 -9.09 -23.56 1.63
N VAL A 50 -8.18 -22.80 1.01
CA VAL A 50 -7.06 -23.38 0.24
C VAL A 50 -6.07 -24.12 1.15
N LEU A 51 -5.84 -23.64 2.37
CA LEU A 51 -4.99 -24.35 3.34
C LEU A 51 -5.62 -25.68 3.78
N MET A 52 -6.95 -25.76 3.83
CA MET A 52 -7.69 -26.97 4.24
C MET A 52 -7.70 -28.06 3.16
N ALA A 53 -7.70 -27.70 1.87
CA ALA A 53 -7.68 -28.66 0.77
C ALA A 53 -6.68 -28.26 -0.33
N ARG A 54 -5.40 -28.15 0.07
CA ARG A 54 -4.28 -27.62 -0.73
C ARG A 54 -4.14 -28.21 -2.13
N ARG A 55 -4.37 -29.52 -2.30
CA ARG A 55 -4.27 -30.20 -3.60
C ARG A 55 -5.34 -29.76 -4.60
N ARG A 56 -6.45 -29.17 -4.12
CA ARG A 56 -7.60 -28.73 -4.92
C ARG A 56 -7.64 -27.20 -5.10
N TRP A 57 -6.53 -26.51 -4.89
CA TRP A 57 -6.47 -25.03 -4.89
C TRP A 57 -7.04 -24.40 -6.18
N SER A 58 -6.83 -25.02 -7.34
CA SER A 58 -7.35 -24.54 -8.62
C SER A 58 -8.87 -24.64 -8.69
N ALA A 59 -9.43 -25.80 -8.33
CA ALA A 59 -10.87 -25.99 -8.25
C ALA A 59 -11.52 -25.04 -7.24
N ILE A 60 -10.87 -24.80 -6.09
CA ILE A 60 -11.32 -23.84 -5.08
C ILE A 60 -11.34 -22.41 -5.65
N ALA A 61 -10.30 -21.99 -6.38
CA ALA A 61 -10.25 -20.66 -7.00
C ALA A 61 -11.35 -20.48 -8.06
N VAL A 62 -11.57 -21.50 -8.90
CA VAL A 62 -12.64 -21.48 -9.92
C VAL A 62 -14.01 -21.41 -9.25
N GLY A 63 -14.30 -22.30 -8.29
CA GLY A 63 -15.58 -22.32 -7.57
C GLY A 63 -15.85 -21.01 -6.82
N ALA A 64 -14.82 -20.47 -6.15
CA ALA A 64 -14.89 -19.17 -5.49
C ALA A 64 -15.19 -18.02 -6.47
N SER A 65 -14.53 -18.02 -7.64
CA SER A 65 -14.70 -16.96 -8.64
C SER A 65 -16.12 -16.98 -9.24
N LEU A 66 -16.67 -18.16 -9.52
CA LEU A 66 -18.03 -18.33 -10.01
C LEU A 66 -19.06 -17.87 -8.97
N GLY A 67 -18.92 -18.32 -7.72
CA GLY A 67 -19.82 -17.91 -6.64
C GLY A 67 -19.80 -16.40 -6.39
N ALA A 68 -18.62 -15.80 -6.40
CA ALA A 68 -18.48 -14.36 -6.24
C ALA A 68 -18.97 -13.58 -7.48
N ALA A 69 -18.86 -14.12 -8.69
CA ALA A 69 -19.42 -13.51 -9.90
C ALA A 69 -20.96 -13.54 -9.87
N LEU A 70 -21.56 -14.66 -9.47
CA LEU A 70 -23.00 -14.78 -9.27
C LEU A 70 -23.51 -13.79 -8.21
N GLY A 71 -22.84 -13.70 -7.06
CA GLY A 71 -23.20 -12.71 -6.03
C GLY A 71 -23.08 -11.26 -6.52
N ALA A 72 -22.10 -10.97 -7.37
CA ALA A 72 -21.94 -9.65 -8.00
C ALA A 72 -23.03 -9.37 -9.05
N ALA A 73 -23.44 -10.37 -9.82
CA ALA A 73 -24.55 -10.26 -10.78
C ALA A 73 -25.88 -9.96 -10.05
N VAL A 74 -26.14 -10.66 -8.94
CA VAL A 74 -27.32 -10.40 -8.09
C VAL A 74 -27.27 -8.97 -7.54
N LEU A 75 -26.13 -8.52 -6.99
CA LEU A 75 -25.99 -7.14 -6.52
C LEU A 75 -26.19 -6.12 -7.63
N TYR A 76 -25.63 -6.37 -8.82
CA TYR A 76 -25.81 -5.52 -9.99
C TYR A 76 -27.30 -5.38 -10.35
N LEU A 77 -28.04 -6.49 -10.40
CA LEU A 77 -29.49 -6.49 -10.68
C LEU A 77 -30.28 -5.78 -9.58
N VAL A 78 -29.95 -6.01 -8.32
CA VAL A 78 -30.56 -5.31 -7.18
C VAL A 78 -30.33 -3.81 -7.30
N PHE A 79 -29.10 -3.37 -7.58
CA PHE A 79 -28.81 -1.95 -7.78
C PHE A 79 -29.51 -1.36 -9.01
N HIS A 80 -29.67 -2.14 -10.07
CA HIS A 80 -30.40 -1.73 -11.27
C HIS A 80 -31.91 -1.51 -10.99
N HIS A 81 -32.54 -2.36 -10.16
CA HIS A 81 -33.99 -2.33 -9.90
C HIS A 81 -34.41 -1.52 -8.66
N LEU A 82 -33.60 -1.43 -7.60
CA LEU A 82 -34.03 -0.88 -6.29
C LEU A 82 -34.12 0.66 -6.24
N GLY A 83 -33.79 1.35 -7.33
CA GLY A 83 -34.04 2.79 -7.49
C GLY A 83 -33.07 3.68 -6.70
N TRP A 84 -32.15 4.29 -7.43
CA TRP A 84 -31.08 5.20 -6.97
C TRP A 84 -31.52 6.36 -6.08
N ALA A 85 -32.79 6.77 -6.20
CA ALA A 85 -33.35 7.92 -5.49
C ALA A 85 -33.27 7.77 -3.96
N ARG A 86 -33.43 6.56 -3.41
CA ARG A 86 -33.38 6.34 -1.96
C ARG A 86 -31.97 6.41 -1.39
N LEU A 87 -30.97 5.95 -2.14
CA LEU A 87 -29.57 6.00 -1.73
C LEU A 87 -29.02 7.43 -1.78
N PHE A 88 -29.36 8.19 -2.84
CA PHE A 88 -28.97 9.60 -2.97
C PHE A 88 -29.64 10.50 -1.93
N ALA A 89 -30.87 10.16 -1.52
CA ALA A 89 -31.55 10.85 -0.42
C ALA A 89 -30.91 10.55 0.95
N ALA A 90 -30.42 9.33 1.18
CA ALA A 90 -29.84 8.91 2.46
C ALA A 90 -28.36 9.33 2.62
N TYR A 91 -27.60 9.44 1.53
CA TYR A 91 -26.16 9.75 1.56
C TYR A 91 -25.75 10.81 0.51
N PRO A 92 -26.27 12.05 0.62
CA PRO A 92 -25.99 13.12 -0.35
C PRO A 92 -24.50 13.50 -0.40
N ASP A 93 -23.78 13.40 0.72
CA ASP A 93 -22.36 13.75 0.80
C ASP A 93 -21.46 12.77 0.04
N VAL A 94 -21.88 11.51 -0.10
CA VAL A 94 -21.14 10.49 -0.85
C VAL A 94 -21.18 10.78 -2.34
N VAL A 95 -22.34 11.20 -2.87
CA VAL A 95 -22.52 11.57 -4.28
C VAL A 95 -21.75 12.85 -4.63
N ARG A 96 -21.63 13.77 -3.68
CA ARG A 96 -20.87 15.02 -3.83
C ARG A 96 -19.36 14.84 -3.66
N SER A 97 -18.90 13.66 -3.26
CA SER A 97 -17.48 13.39 -3.08
C SER A 97 -16.73 13.31 -4.42
N SER A 98 -15.49 13.77 -4.45
CA SER A 98 -14.59 13.63 -5.62
C SER A 98 -14.39 12.18 -6.01
N ALA A 99 -14.26 11.27 -5.03
CA ALA A 99 -14.11 9.83 -5.27
C ALA A 99 -15.30 9.23 -6.05
N TRP A 100 -16.52 9.71 -5.77
CA TRP A 100 -17.71 9.32 -6.52
C TRP A 100 -17.65 9.80 -7.97
N ASN A 101 -17.27 11.06 -8.18
CA ASN A 101 -17.13 11.64 -9.52
C ASN A 101 -15.99 10.98 -10.32
N ASP A 102 -14.87 10.64 -9.69
CA ASP A 102 -13.72 10.00 -10.33
C ASP A 102 -14.02 8.54 -10.72
N ALA A 103 -14.66 7.78 -9.82
CA ALA A 103 -15.13 6.44 -10.13
C ALA A 103 -16.15 6.46 -11.28
N THR A 104 -17.06 7.44 -11.28
CA THR A 104 -18.05 7.63 -12.36
C THR A 104 -17.35 7.95 -13.69
N ARG A 105 -16.41 8.90 -13.69
CA ARG A 105 -15.66 9.29 -14.90
C ARG A 105 -14.86 8.13 -15.47
N TRP A 106 -14.13 7.41 -14.62
CA TRP A 106 -13.32 6.28 -15.06
C TRP A 106 -14.16 5.13 -15.61
N LEU A 107 -15.29 4.82 -14.95
CA LEU A 107 -16.21 3.79 -15.45
C LEU A 107 -16.92 4.22 -16.73
N SER A 108 -17.26 5.51 -16.89
CA SER A 108 -17.85 6.03 -18.11
C SER A 108 -16.88 6.03 -19.30
N ALA A 109 -15.57 6.20 -19.04
CA ALA A 109 -14.54 6.22 -20.08
C ALA A 109 -14.11 4.81 -20.53
N TYR A 110 -13.98 3.86 -19.59
CA TYR A 110 -13.40 2.53 -19.86
C TYR A 110 -14.41 1.38 -19.73
N GLY A 111 -15.63 1.64 -19.28
CA GLY A 111 -16.76 0.69 -19.25
C GLY A 111 -16.43 -0.65 -18.58
N VAL A 112 -16.59 -1.73 -19.34
CA VAL A 112 -16.40 -3.11 -18.89
C VAL A 112 -14.93 -3.43 -18.57
N VAL A 113 -13.98 -2.82 -19.28
CA VAL A 113 -12.54 -3.01 -19.05
C VAL A 113 -12.16 -2.45 -17.68
N ALA A 114 -12.76 -1.33 -17.28
CA ALA A 114 -12.59 -0.78 -15.95
C ALA A 114 -13.04 -1.75 -14.84
N LEU A 115 -14.21 -2.39 -15.03
CA LEU A 115 -14.73 -3.39 -14.09
C LEU A 115 -13.83 -4.62 -13.98
N LEU A 116 -13.26 -5.07 -15.09
CA LEU A 116 -12.30 -6.17 -15.12
C LEU A 116 -11.08 -5.88 -14.24
N VAL A 117 -10.47 -4.70 -14.41
CA VAL A 117 -9.27 -4.30 -13.65
C VAL A 117 -9.60 -4.14 -12.16
N ILE A 118 -10.74 -3.53 -11.82
CA ILE A 118 -11.19 -3.41 -10.42
C ILE A 118 -11.42 -4.80 -9.82
N ALA A 119 -12.04 -5.73 -10.56
CA ALA A 119 -12.28 -7.10 -10.09
C ALA A 119 -10.98 -7.91 -9.91
N ALA A 120 -9.97 -7.67 -10.75
CA ALA A 120 -8.67 -8.32 -10.70
C ALA A 120 -7.77 -7.82 -9.55
N THR A 121 -8.05 -6.63 -9.01
CA THR A 121 -7.24 -5.96 -7.99
C THR A 121 -7.89 -6.05 -6.60
N PRO A 122 -7.17 -5.72 -5.51
CA PRO A 122 -7.74 -5.67 -4.16
C PRO A 122 -8.64 -4.44 -3.90
N LEU A 123 -9.16 -3.78 -4.95
CA LEU A 123 -10.04 -2.62 -4.84
C LEU A 123 -11.49 -3.03 -4.44
N PRO A 124 -12.25 -2.13 -3.79
CA PRO A 124 -13.64 -2.39 -3.42
C PRO A 124 -14.53 -2.43 -4.67
N LEU A 125 -15.08 -3.61 -4.96
CA LEU A 125 -15.86 -3.84 -6.18
C LEU A 125 -17.27 -3.24 -6.14
N THR A 126 -17.90 -3.17 -4.97
CA THR A 126 -19.32 -2.81 -4.87
C THR A 126 -19.64 -1.39 -5.37
N PRO A 127 -18.82 -0.36 -5.06
CA PRO A 127 -19.01 0.95 -5.66
C PRO A 127 -18.95 0.91 -7.19
N ALA A 128 -18.05 0.12 -7.78
CA ALA A 128 -17.93 0.02 -9.24
C ALA A 128 -19.14 -0.69 -9.89
N LEU A 129 -19.66 -1.74 -9.25
CA LEU A 129 -20.88 -2.45 -9.69
C LEU A 129 -22.10 -1.53 -9.73
N MET A 130 -22.18 -0.65 -8.73
CA MET A 130 -23.24 0.33 -8.61
C MET A 130 -23.23 1.30 -9.81
N PHE A 131 -22.07 1.86 -10.15
CA PHE A 131 -21.92 2.75 -11.32
C PHE A 131 -22.11 2.03 -12.66
N ALA A 132 -21.71 0.76 -12.75
CA ALA A 132 -21.93 -0.05 -13.94
C ALA A 132 -23.42 -0.23 -14.22
N ALA A 133 -24.21 -0.38 -13.16
CA ALA A 133 -25.66 -0.50 -13.24
C ALA A 133 -26.32 0.83 -13.65
N ILE A 134 -25.78 1.98 -13.23
CA ILE A 134 -26.22 3.32 -13.66
C ILE A 134 -25.95 3.53 -15.15
N SER A 135 -24.77 3.12 -15.61
CA SER A 135 -24.33 3.32 -17.01
C SER A 135 -24.97 2.32 -18.00
N ARG A 136 -25.92 1.50 -17.54
CA ARG A 136 -26.64 0.48 -18.31
C ARG A 136 -25.73 -0.42 -19.16
N LEU A 137 -24.55 -0.75 -18.65
CA LEU A 137 -23.65 -1.67 -19.35
C LEU A 137 -24.33 -3.05 -19.52
N PRO A 138 -24.14 -3.72 -20.65
CA PRO A 138 -24.77 -5.02 -20.91
C PRO A 138 -24.37 -6.03 -19.82
N LEU A 139 -25.39 -6.65 -19.19
CA LEU A 139 -25.21 -7.54 -18.04
C LEU A 139 -24.21 -8.67 -18.31
N ALA A 140 -24.26 -9.25 -19.50
CA ALA A 140 -23.38 -10.34 -19.90
C ALA A 140 -21.89 -9.93 -19.86
N GLU A 141 -21.56 -8.74 -20.38
CA GLU A 141 -20.19 -8.25 -20.41
C GLU A 141 -19.69 -7.90 -19.01
N VAL A 142 -20.54 -7.29 -18.18
CA VAL A 142 -20.24 -6.99 -16.78
C VAL A 142 -19.96 -8.30 -16.02
N VAL A 143 -20.86 -9.27 -16.07
CA VAL A 143 -20.68 -10.56 -15.38
C VAL A 143 -19.42 -11.27 -15.85
N PHE A 144 -19.15 -11.26 -17.16
CA PHE A 144 -17.95 -11.87 -17.72
C PHE A 144 -16.66 -11.19 -17.24
N ALA A 145 -16.59 -9.86 -17.29
CA ALA A 145 -15.43 -9.10 -16.81
C ALA A 145 -15.16 -9.32 -15.32
N LEU A 146 -16.21 -9.34 -14.50
CA LEU A 146 -16.09 -9.60 -13.07
C LEU A 146 -15.63 -11.02 -12.80
N TRP A 147 -16.14 -11.98 -13.55
CA TRP A 147 -15.74 -13.37 -13.40
C TRP A 147 -14.26 -13.57 -13.74
N ILE A 148 -13.80 -13.05 -14.89
CA ILE A 148 -12.38 -13.15 -15.29
C ILE A 148 -11.47 -12.44 -14.30
N GLY A 149 -11.83 -11.24 -13.85
CA GLY A 149 -11.04 -10.50 -12.86
C GLY A 149 -10.95 -11.24 -11.53
N LYS A 150 -12.09 -11.73 -11.00
CA LYS A 150 -12.09 -12.50 -9.76
C LYS A 150 -11.36 -13.83 -9.90
N LEU A 151 -11.47 -14.49 -11.05
CA LEU A 151 -10.73 -15.72 -11.34
C LEU A 151 -9.23 -15.47 -11.31
N ALA A 152 -8.74 -14.41 -11.95
CA ALA A 152 -7.32 -14.02 -11.90
C ALA A 152 -6.86 -13.77 -10.46
N LYS A 153 -7.58 -12.91 -9.73
CA LYS A 153 -7.28 -12.55 -8.33
C LYS A 153 -7.27 -13.76 -7.40
N TYR A 154 -8.31 -14.58 -7.45
CA TYR A 154 -8.45 -15.74 -6.57
C TYR A 154 -7.47 -16.85 -6.94
N SER A 155 -7.11 -17.00 -8.21
CA SER A 155 -6.06 -17.93 -8.64
C SER A 155 -4.70 -17.52 -8.07
N VAL A 156 -4.36 -16.22 -8.08
CA VAL A 156 -3.12 -15.72 -7.46
C VAL A 156 -3.11 -15.99 -5.95
N TYR A 157 -4.20 -15.68 -5.24
CA TYR A 157 -4.29 -15.91 -3.80
C TYR A 157 -4.24 -17.39 -3.44
N ALA A 158 -4.97 -18.23 -4.17
CA ALA A 158 -4.99 -19.67 -3.98
C ALA A 158 -3.64 -20.31 -4.31
N TRP A 159 -2.98 -19.86 -5.37
CA TRP A 159 -1.64 -20.33 -5.73
C TRP A 159 -0.60 -19.94 -4.67
N LEU A 160 -0.62 -18.70 -4.18
CA LEU A 160 0.27 -18.26 -3.11
C LEU A 160 0.06 -19.05 -1.82
N ALA A 161 -1.20 -19.25 -1.41
CA ALA A 161 -1.56 -20.01 -0.22
C ALA A 161 -1.17 -21.50 -0.35
N SER A 162 -1.35 -22.08 -1.55
CA SER A 162 -0.98 -23.47 -1.81
C SER A 162 0.53 -23.67 -1.94
N ARG A 163 1.30 -22.70 -2.43
CA ARG A 163 2.76 -22.85 -2.59
C ARG A 163 3.52 -22.53 -1.30
N PHE A 164 3.03 -21.62 -0.46
CA PHE A 164 3.72 -21.15 0.74
C PHE A 164 2.89 -21.29 2.04
N PRO A 165 2.41 -22.49 2.40
CA PRO A 165 1.49 -22.69 3.54
C PRO A 165 2.11 -22.29 4.88
N GLU A 166 3.42 -22.53 5.07
CA GLU A 166 4.10 -22.22 6.34
C GLU A 166 4.10 -20.74 6.71
N ARG A 167 4.07 -19.84 5.71
CA ARG A 167 4.05 -18.39 5.97
C ARG A 167 2.67 -17.94 6.44
N ALA A 168 1.61 -18.51 5.87
CA ALA A 168 0.24 -18.24 6.28
C ALA A 168 -0.04 -18.82 7.68
N LEU A 169 0.42 -20.05 7.94
CA LEU A 169 0.30 -20.71 9.25
C LEU A 169 1.06 -19.96 10.36
N ARG A 170 2.31 -19.57 10.13
CA ARG A 170 3.10 -18.77 11.12
C ARG A 170 2.45 -17.42 11.43
N ARG A 171 1.79 -16.79 10.45
CA ARG A 171 1.07 -15.52 10.66
C ARG A 171 -0.19 -15.72 11.50
N GLY A 172 -0.94 -16.80 11.25
CA GLY A 172 -2.11 -17.18 12.04
C GLY A 172 -1.73 -17.52 13.50
N GLN A 173 -0.65 -18.29 13.70
CA GLN A 173 -0.14 -18.65 15.02
C GLN A 173 0.25 -17.42 15.85
N ARG A 174 1.02 -16.48 15.27
CA ARG A 174 1.39 -15.24 15.97
C ARG A 174 0.19 -14.40 16.40
N HIS A 175 -0.87 -14.36 15.59
CA HIS A 175 -2.09 -13.61 15.92
C HIS A 175 -2.88 -14.30 17.03
N ALA A 176 -2.97 -15.63 16.99
CA ALA A 176 -3.60 -16.43 18.05
C ALA A 176 -2.83 -16.31 19.37
N ASP A 177 -1.50 -16.34 19.34
CA ASP A 177 -0.66 -16.18 20.54
C ASP A 177 -0.75 -14.77 21.12
N ALA A 178 -0.79 -13.74 20.28
CA ALA A 178 -1.04 -12.37 20.71
C ALA A 178 -2.42 -12.22 21.39
N LEU A 179 -3.47 -12.79 20.80
CA LEU A 179 -4.81 -12.81 21.39
C LEU A 179 -4.86 -13.58 22.71
N ARG A 180 -4.21 -14.74 22.80
CA ARG A 180 -4.08 -15.50 24.05
C ARG A 180 -3.41 -14.68 25.15
N ILE A 181 -2.35 -13.94 24.83
CA ILE A 181 -1.66 -13.06 25.78
C ILE A 181 -2.57 -11.91 26.23
N ILE A 182 -3.32 -11.29 25.30
CA ILE A 182 -4.25 -10.20 25.62
C ILE A 182 -5.38 -10.71 26.51
N VAL A 183 -6.00 -11.85 26.18
CA VAL A 183 -7.05 -12.46 27.00
C VAL A 183 -6.52 -12.88 28.37
N ALA A 184 -5.32 -13.49 28.43
CA ALA A 184 -4.69 -13.86 29.69
C ALA A 184 -4.38 -12.64 30.58
N ARG A 185 -4.08 -11.48 29.98
CA ARG A 185 -3.91 -10.22 30.72
C ARG A 185 -5.24 -9.62 31.17
N ALA A 186 -6.28 -9.69 30.34
CA ALA A 186 -7.62 -9.21 30.66
C ALA A 186 -8.30 -10.05 31.75
N CYS A 187 -8.00 -11.35 31.82
CA CYS A 187 -8.53 -12.26 32.84
C CYS A 187 -7.68 -12.34 34.12
N ARG A 188 -6.66 -11.49 34.30
CA ARG A 188 -5.94 -11.42 35.59
C ARG A 188 -6.82 -10.72 36.63
N PRO A 189 -7.03 -11.32 37.82
CA PRO A 189 -7.78 -10.66 38.88
C PRO A 189 -7.02 -9.42 39.38
N PRO A 190 -7.73 -8.35 39.81
CA PRO A 190 -7.09 -7.15 40.33
C PRO A 190 -6.27 -7.49 41.57
N ARG A 191 -5.00 -7.04 41.62
CA ARG A 191 -4.23 -7.06 42.87
C ARG A 191 -4.81 -6.02 43.81
N GLY A 192 -5.24 -6.45 44.98
CA GLY A 192 -5.76 -5.58 46.04
C GLY A 192 -4.72 -4.56 46.48
N SER A 193 -5.13 -3.29 46.50
CA SER A 193 -4.48 -2.23 47.25
C SER A 193 -5.49 -1.70 48.25
N GLY A 194 -5.12 -1.74 49.53
CA GLY A 194 -5.91 -1.27 50.66
C GLY A 194 -6.17 0.24 50.66
N ALA A 195 -7.11 0.60 51.53
CA ALA A 195 -7.68 1.90 51.90
C ALA A 195 -6.66 3.07 51.95
N THR A 196 -7.03 4.35 51.73
CA THR A 196 -7.89 5.14 52.63
C THR A 196 -8.50 6.43 52.00
N SER A 197 -9.76 6.69 52.39
CA SER A 197 -10.45 7.97 52.71
C SER A 197 -10.28 9.27 51.88
N GLY A 198 -11.43 9.84 51.46
CA GLY A 198 -11.62 11.29 51.32
C GLY A 198 -12.56 11.73 50.18
N LEU A 199 -13.77 12.20 50.49
CA LEU A 199 -14.75 12.90 49.63
C LEU A 199 -14.81 14.40 50.05
N PRO A 200 -15.56 15.30 49.36
CA PRO A 200 -15.61 15.62 47.93
C PRO A 200 -15.56 17.16 47.66
N GLY A 201 -15.42 17.61 46.41
CA GLY A 201 -15.48 19.04 46.07
C GLY A 201 -15.71 19.39 44.59
N SER A 202 -16.92 19.91 44.34
CA SER A 202 -17.53 20.72 43.25
C SER A 202 -16.78 21.22 41.99
N ALA A 203 -17.63 21.37 40.94
CA ALA A 203 -17.57 22.30 39.79
C ALA A 203 -16.51 22.00 38.72
N GLY A 204 -16.82 21.87 37.42
CA GLY A 204 -17.85 22.51 36.62
C GLY A 204 -17.17 23.54 35.72
N ASP A 205 -16.86 23.21 34.46
CA ASP A 205 -16.62 24.26 33.46
C ASP A 205 -16.65 23.80 31.99
N GLY A 206 -17.40 24.56 31.20
CA GLY A 206 -16.83 25.25 30.04
C GLY A 206 -16.59 24.49 28.73
N ALA A 207 -17.67 24.13 28.03
CA ALA A 207 -17.63 23.94 26.59
C ALA A 207 -17.71 25.30 25.86
N ARG A 208 -16.73 25.63 24.99
CA ARG A 208 -16.93 26.18 23.62
C ARG A 208 -15.60 26.44 22.90
N LYS A 209 -15.33 25.63 21.88
CA LYS A 209 -14.43 25.96 20.77
C LYS A 209 -15.23 26.77 19.74
N ALA A 210 -14.73 27.95 19.37
CA ALA A 210 -15.21 28.70 18.22
C ALA A 210 -14.47 28.22 16.96
N ALA A 211 -15.24 27.88 15.93
CA ALA A 211 -14.78 27.48 14.61
C ALA A 211 -14.57 28.73 13.74
N VAL A 212 -13.47 28.76 12.98
CA VAL A 212 -13.26 29.69 11.86
C VAL A 212 -13.18 28.85 10.60
N ALA A 213 -14.20 28.96 9.76
CA ALA A 213 -14.27 28.34 8.45
C ALA A 213 -13.62 29.27 7.41
N THR A 214 -12.69 28.75 6.61
CA THR A 214 -12.20 29.40 5.39
C THR A 214 -12.43 28.46 4.21
N ALA A 215 -13.09 29.00 3.17
CA ALA A 215 -13.49 28.28 1.96
C ALA A 215 -12.33 28.13 0.96
N PRO A 216 -12.27 27.07 0.13
CA PRO A 216 -11.24 26.92 -0.90
C PRO A 216 -11.68 27.50 -2.27
N PRO A 217 -10.73 27.95 -3.12
CA PRO A 217 -10.99 28.44 -4.48
C PRO A 217 -11.12 27.29 -5.51
N PRO A 218 -11.62 27.56 -6.74
CA PRO A 218 -12.05 26.53 -7.70
C PRO A 218 -10.88 25.86 -8.43
N ALA A 219 -11.01 24.54 -8.68
CA ALA A 219 -10.03 23.72 -9.36
C ALA A 219 -10.35 23.57 -10.86
N THR A 220 -9.44 24.05 -11.70
CA THR A 220 -9.34 23.74 -13.14
C THR A 220 -8.88 22.29 -13.34
N GLY A 221 -9.49 21.61 -14.31
CA GLY A 221 -9.34 20.17 -14.54
C GLY A 221 -7.95 19.75 -15.03
N GLY A 222 -7.43 18.69 -14.41
CA GLY A 222 -6.32 17.88 -14.89
C GLY A 222 -6.53 16.42 -14.49
N LEU A 223 -6.33 15.51 -15.43
CA LEU A 223 -6.32 14.05 -15.23
C LEU A 223 -5.21 13.70 -14.22
N LEU A 224 -5.55 13.49 -12.94
CA LEU A 224 -4.58 13.29 -11.88
C LEU A 224 -4.99 12.08 -11.03
N MET A 225 -4.04 11.16 -10.80
CA MET A 225 -4.23 9.92 -10.04
C MET A 225 -4.64 10.22 -8.58
N CYS A 226 -5.71 9.59 -8.08
CA CYS A 226 -6.15 9.77 -6.70
C CYS A 226 -5.34 8.87 -5.75
N PHE A 227 -4.76 9.44 -4.69
CA PHE A 227 -4.07 8.67 -3.64
C PHE A 227 -4.98 8.49 -2.43
N SER A 228 -4.92 7.30 -1.80
CA SER A 228 -5.72 6.94 -0.63
C SER A 228 -4.89 6.13 0.38
N ALA A 229 -5.39 6.01 1.61
CA ALA A 229 -4.79 5.17 2.65
C ALA A 229 -4.54 3.74 2.15
N GLU A 230 -5.54 3.17 1.46
CA GLU A 230 -5.48 1.82 0.90
C GLU A 230 -4.40 1.69 -0.16
N ALA A 231 -4.25 2.70 -1.03
CA ALA A 231 -3.22 2.71 -2.07
C ALA A 231 -1.81 2.71 -1.45
N SER A 232 -1.56 3.58 -0.47
CA SER A 232 -0.27 3.66 0.23
C SER A 232 0.02 2.37 1.02
N PHE A 233 -0.95 1.77 1.70
CA PHE A 233 -0.76 0.49 2.39
C PHE A 233 -0.52 -0.68 1.44
N ALA A 234 -1.23 -0.73 0.30
CA ALA A 234 -1.04 -1.75 -0.71
C ALA A 234 0.35 -1.65 -1.35
N ALA A 235 0.75 -0.45 -1.76
CA ALA A 235 2.09 -0.18 -2.29
C ALA A 235 3.17 -0.51 -1.26
N GLY A 236 3.03 -0.03 -0.02
CA GLY A 236 3.96 -0.33 1.08
C GLY A 236 4.14 -1.82 1.33
N THR A 237 3.03 -2.58 1.39
CA THR A 237 3.08 -4.04 1.56
C THR A 237 3.77 -4.74 0.39
N ALA A 238 3.43 -4.37 -0.85
CA ALA A 238 4.05 -4.94 -2.04
C ALA A 238 5.57 -4.65 -2.08
N LEU A 239 5.96 -3.42 -1.79
CA LEU A 239 7.35 -2.98 -1.73
C LEU A 239 8.14 -3.68 -0.63
N LEU A 240 7.56 -3.91 0.55
CA LEU A 240 8.19 -4.70 1.60
C LEU A 240 8.42 -6.17 1.18
N ILE A 241 7.48 -6.77 0.46
CA ILE A 241 7.63 -8.15 -0.05
C ILE A 241 8.74 -8.21 -1.10
N VAL A 242 8.70 -7.31 -2.10
CA VAL A 242 9.72 -7.22 -3.15
C VAL A 242 11.08 -6.91 -2.53
N GLY A 243 11.16 -5.93 -1.63
CA GLY A 243 12.37 -5.53 -0.93
C GLY A 243 12.96 -6.65 -0.06
N ALA A 244 12.13 -7.39 0.68
CA ALA A 244 12.61 -8.56 1.43
C ALA A 244 13.19 -9.65 0.50
N ALA A 245 12.60 -9.84 -0.68
CA ALA A 245 13.16 -10.73 -1.70
C ALA A 245 14.46 -10.19 -2.31
N THR A 246 14.57 -8.87 -2.52
CA THR A 246 15.78 -8.18 -2.99
C THR A 246 16.94 -8.35 -2.00
N VAL A 247 16.72 -8.03 -0.72
CA VAL A 247 17.74 -8.13 0.35
C VAL A 247 18.27 -9.56 0.48
N ARG A 248 17.40 -10.57 0.40
CA ARG A 248 17.83 -11.99 0.46
C ARG A 248 18.69 -12.44 -0.71
N ARG A 249 18.71 -11.68 -1.82
CA ARG A 249 19.53 -11.95 -3.00
C ARG A 249 20.85 -11.18 -3.01
N ALA A 250 21.08 -10.31 -2.02
CA ALA A 250 22.39 -9.71 -1.79
C ALA A 250 23.35 -10.78 -1.27
N ARG A 251 24.53 -10.86 -1.89
CA ARG A 251 25.55 -11.89 -1.58
C ARG A 251 26.68 -11.33 -0.74
N VAL A 252 27.01 -10.06 -0.94
CA VAL A 252 28.10 -9.37 -0.24
C VAL A 252 27.58 -8.13 0.49
N ARG A 253 28.29 -7.70 1.54
CA ARG A 253 27.84 -6.59 2.40
C ARG A 253 27.72 -5.25 1.64
N SER A 254 28.57 -5.03 0.63
CA SER A 254 28.52 -3.84 -0.23
C SER A 254 27.22 -3.73 -1.05
N GLU A 255 26.51 -4.83 -1.29
CA GLU A 255 25.25 -4.82 -2.02
C GLU A 255 24.04 -4.48 -1.13
N LEU A 256 24.17 -4.66 0.19
CA LEU A 256 23.03 -4.51 1.12
C LEU A 256 22.40 -3.12 1.07
N PRO A 257 23.16 -1.99 1.10
CA PRO A 257 22.55 -0.67 1.07
C PRO A 257 21.64 -0.47 -0.15
N TYR A 258 22.09 -0.91 -1.34
CA TYR A 258 21.26 -0.80 -2.54
C TYR A 258 20.05 -1.75 -2.49
N ALA A 259 20.22 -2.97 -1.96
CA ALA A 259 19.14 -3.95 -1.83
C ALA A 259 18.01 -3.51 -0.88
N TRP A 260 18.30 -2.65 0.10
CA TRP A 260 17.34 -2.14 1.08
C TRP A 260 16.44 -1.01 0.55
N ILE A 261 16.76 -0.40 -0.60
CA ILE A 261 15.98 0.72 -1.18
C ILE A 261 14.47 0.41 -1.27
N PRO A 262 14.01 -0.74 -1.84
CA PRO A 262 12.58 -1.01 -1.92
C PRO A 262 11.93 -1.23 -0.55
N VAL A 263 12.67 -1.72 0.44
CA VAL A 263 12.16 -1.86 1.81
C VAL A 263 11.95 -0.49 2.44
N LEU A 264 12.89 0.44 2.26
CA LEU A 264 12.79 1.82 2.75
C LEU A 264 11.60 2.56 2.12
N PHE A 265 11.41 2.45 0.80
CA PHE A 265 10.20 2.96 0.15
C PHE A 265 8.93 2.29 0.69
N GLY A 266 8.97 0.98 0.95
CA GLY A 266 7.86 0.25 1.55
C GLY A 266 7.46 0.80 2.92
N ILE A 267 8.44 1.05 3.81
CA ILE A 267 8.21 1.69 5.11
C ILE A 267 7.63 3.09 4.93
N GLN A 268 8.22 3.90 4.05
CA GLN A 268 7.74 5.25 3.76
C GLN A 268 6.27 5.26 3.29
N GLN A 269 5.87 4.33 2.43
CA GLN A 269 4.50 4.20 1.96
C GLN A 269 3.54 3.72 3.06
N LEU A 270 3.99 2.87 4.00
CA LEU A 270 3.18 2.54 5.18
C LEU A 270 3.00 3.75 6.11
N LEU A 271 4.01 4.61 6.25
CA LEU A 271 3.91 5.85 7.02
C LEU A 271 2.90 6.81 6.40
N GLU A 272 2.91 6.97 5.07
CA GLU A 272 1.93 7.78 4.35
C GLU A 272 0.50 7.22 4.47
N GLY A 273 0.35 5.89 4.36
CA GLY A 273 -0.93 5.21 4.60
C GLY A 273 -1.46 5.40 6.01
N ALA A 274 -0.58 5.36 7.03
CA ALA A 274 -0.95 5.66 8.41
C ALA A 274 -1.32 7.14 8.58
N LEU A 275 -0.61 8.06 7.90
CA LEU A 275 -0.87 9.49 7.95
C LEU A 275 -2.27 9.82 7.40
N TRP A 276 -2.69 9.16 6.31
CA TRP A 276 -4.06 9.26 5.79
C TRP A 276 -5.16 8.98 6.83
N LEU A 277 -4.91 8.05 7.78
CA LEU A 277 -5.88 7.70 8.82
C LEU A 277 -6.07 8.80 9.88
N THR A 278 -5.15 9.76 9.95
CA THR A 278 -5.16 10.83 10.95
C THR A 278 -5.98 12.06 10.51
N PHE A 279 -6.25 12.21 9.22
CA PHE A 279 -6.97 13.36 8.67
C PHE A 279 -8.50 13.26 8.84
N PRO A 280 -9.22 14.41 8.86
CA PRO A 280 -8.67 15.78 8.95
C PRO A 280 -8.06 16.09 10.34
N ASP A 281 -8.71 15.68 11.44
CA ASP A 281 -8.25 15.97 12.81
C ASP A 281 -8.53 14.82 13.80
N ARG A 282 -8.35 13.57 13.37
CA ARG A 282 -8.68 12.41 14.21
C ARG A 282 -7.65 12.15 15.32
N ALA A 283 -6.38 12.46 15.06
CA ALA A 283 -5.28 12.20 15.98
C ALA A 283 -4.11 13.19 15.77
N PRO A 284 -4.18 14.43 16.30
CA PRO A 284 -3.21 15.49 16.01
C PRO A 284 -1.77 15.14 16.34
N LEU A 285 -1.50 14.54 17.51
CA LEU A 285 -0.14 14.13 17.89
C LEU A 285 0.42 13.07 16.93
N LEU A 286 -0.41 12.09 16.55
CA LEU A 286 -0.01 11.03 15.62
C LEU A 286 0.22 11.59 14.22
N ASN A 287 -0.59 12.57 13.77
CA ASN A 287 -0.39 13.27 12.51
C ASN A 287 0.98 13.97 12.49
N THR A 288 1.33 14.72 13.55
CA THR A 288 2.62 15.40 13.66
C THR A 288 3.78 14.40 13.60
N VAL A 289 3.72 13.32 14.39
CA VAL A 289 4.76 12.29 14.41
C VAL A 289 4.91 11.60 13.05
N LEU A 290 3.81 11.23 12.41
CA LEU A 290 3.83 10.58 11.09
C LEU A 290 4.28 11.53 9.98
N THR A 291 3.92 12.81 10.07
CA THR A 291 4.39 13.86 9.15
C THR A 291 5.91 14.00 9.23
N HIS A 292 6.47 14.08 10.44
CA HIS A 292 7.92 14.15 10.63
C HIS A 292 8.62 12.86 10.18
N ALA A 293 8.05 11.69 10.51
CA ALA A 293 8.61 10.41 10.10
C ALA A 293 8.64 10.27 8.57
N TYR A 294 7.54 10.59 7.88
CA TYR A 294 7.49 10.58 6.41
C TYR A 294 8.44 11.63 5.81
N SER A 295 8.50 12.82 6.41
CA SER A 295 9.34 13.92 5.95
C SER A 295 10.82 13.62 6.10
N PHE A 296 11.21 12.91 7.17
CA PHE A 296 12.58 12.41 7.33
C PHE A 296 13.00 11.53 6.15
N PHE A 297 12.14 10.60 5.72
CA PHE A 297 12.44 9.79 4.53
C PHE A 297 12.57 10.66 3.28
N SER A 298 11.55 11.46 2.99
CA SER A 298 11.45 12.24 1.75
C SER A 298 12.44 13.40 1.64
N HIS A 299 12.90 14.00 2.74
CA HIS A 299 13.78 15.17 2.72
C HIS A 299 15.21 14.82 3.10
N VAL A 300 15.40 13.95 4.09
CA VAL A 300 16.71 13.73 4.73
C VAL A 300 17.34 12.43 4.26
N LEU A 301 16.61 11.32 4.32
CA LEU A 301 17.17 9.99 4.09
C LEU A 301 17.69 9.82 2.66
N TRP A 302 16.86 10.07 1.65
CA TRP A 302 17.20 9.75 0.25
C TRP A 302 18.46 10.46 -0.31
N PRO A 303 18.67 11.78 -0.15
CA PRO A 303 19.84 12.44 -0.71
C PRO A 303 21.14 11.99 -0.04
N ILE A 304 21.07 11.40 1.16
CA ILE A 304 22.21 10.81 1.87
C ILE A 304 22.38 9.33 1.50
N TYR A 305 21.30 8.57 1.56
CA TYR A 305 21.32 7.12 1.47
C TYR A 305 21.62 6.62 0.05
N VAL A 306 21.01 7.23 -0.96
CA VAL A 306 21.17 6.81 -2.35
C VAL A 306 22.62 6.90 -2.85
N PRO A 307 23.35 8.03 -2.67
CA PRO A 307 24.73 8.10 -3.12
C PRO A 307 25.65 7.18 -2.33
N LEU A 308 25.39 6.94 -1.03
CA LEU A 308 26.13 5.95 -0.24
C LEU A 308 25.87 4.52 -0.74
N ALA A 309 24.64 4.21 -1.15
CA ALA A 309 24.30 2.91 -1.73
C ALA A 309 24.95 2.70 -3.10
N ALA A 310 24.99 3.73 -3.94
CA ALA A 310 25.72 3.71 -5.21
C ALA A 310 27.23 3.53 -4.99
N LEU A 311 27.78 4.29 -4.02
CA LEU A 311 29.19 4.25 -3.66
C LEU A 311 29.64 2.87 -3.14
N ALA A 312 28.78 2.22 -2.36
CA ALA A 312 29.04 0.87 -1.85
C ALA A 312 29.11 -0.18 -2.97
N LEU A 313 28.34 -0.01 -4.04
CA LEU A 313 28.36 -0.89 -5.21
C LEU A 313 29.52 -0.61 -6.18
N GLU A 314 29.99 0.63 -6.26
CA GLU A 314 30.91 1.05 -7.31
C GLU A 314 32.35 0.55 -7.11
N THR A 315 32.92 -0.02 -8.18
CA THR A 315 34.29 -0.57 -8.20
C THR A 315 35.25 0.32 -8.99
N VAL A 316 34.76 1.13 -9.93
CA VAL A 316 35.59 1.98 -10.79
C VAL A 316 36.05 3.22 -10.02
N SER A 317 37.37 3.41 -9.93
CA SER A 317 37.99 4.40 -9.04
C SER A 317 37.62 5.87 -9.31
N TRP A 318 37.47 6.28 -10.57
CA TRP A 318 37.06 7.66 -10.90
C TRP A 318 35.58 7.90 -10.60
N ARG A 319 34.70 6.92 -10.91
CA ARG A 319 33.26 6.97 -10.57
C ARG A 319 33.07 7.04 -9.06
N ARG A 320 33.84 6.25 -8.31
CA ARG A 320 33.85 6.25 -6.85
C ARG A 320 34.22 7.63 -6.27
N ARG A 321 35.24 8.31 -6.84
CA ARG A 321 35.61 9.69 -6.44
C ARG A 321 34.47 10.69 -6.68
N VAL A 322 33.80 10.60 -7.83
CA VAL A 322 32.62 11.42 -8.14
C VAL A 322 31.47 11.13 -7.15
N LEU A 323 31.20 9.85 -6.87
CA LEU A 323 30.17 9.43 -5.90
C LEU A 323 30.47 9.90 -4.48
N ILE A 324 31.74 9.96 -4.07
CA ILE A 324 32.14 10.53 -2.77
C ILE A 324 31.76 12.02 -2.72
N ALA A 325 32.09 12.79 -3.77
CA ALA A 325 31.71 14.20 -3.84
C ALA A 325 30.18 14.39 -3.81
N ILE A 326 29.44 13.56 -4.56
CA ILE A 326 27.97 13.57 -4.53
C ILE A 326 27.43 13.16 -3.15
N ALA A 327 28.04 12.19 -2.48
CA ALA A 327 27.63 11.76 -1.14
C ALA A 327 27.85 12.87 -0.10
N PHE A 328 28.94 13.63 -0.19
CA PHE A 328 29.15 14.82 0.64
C PHE A 328 28.11 15.90 0.37
N ALA A 329 27.85 16.19 -0.91
CA ALA A 329 26.85 17.17 -1.32
C ALA A 329 25.42 16.77 -0.88
N GLY A 330 25.08 15.49 -1.05
CA GLY A 330 23.83 14.87 -0.59
C GLY A 330 23.68 14.87 0.93
N SER A 331 24.78 14.63 1.66
CA SER A 331 24.84 14.75 3.12
C SER A 331 24.65 16.17 3.60
N ALA A 332 25.29 17.15 2.95
CA ALA A 332 25.14 18.56 3.28
C ALA A 332 23.68 19.02 3.11
N VAL A 333 23.04 18.70 1.97
CA VAL A 333 21.63 19.06 1.76
C VAL A 333 20.68 18.28 2.67
N GLY A 334 20.94 17.00 2.94
CA GLY A 334 20.13 16.21 3.86
C GLY A 334 20.19 16.75 5.29
N LEU A 335 21.37 17.15 5.76
CA LEU A 335 21.54 17.79 7.08
C LEU A 335 20.91 19.19 7.13
N TYR A 336 21.03 19.98 6.07
CA TYR A 336 20.32 21.24 5.93
C TYR A 336 18.80 21.04 6.06
N LEU A 337 18.25 20.09 5.32
CA LEU A 337 16.81 19.78 5.36
C LEU A 337 16.38 19.24 6.73
N LEU A 338 17.22 18.42 7.37
CA LEU A 338 16.98 17.95 8.73
C LEU A 338 16.94 19.11 9.74
N ALA A 339 17.87 20.06 9.64
CA ALA A 339 17.87 21.24 10.48
C ALA A 339 16.59 22.06 10.28
N THR A 340 16.17 22.28 9.02
CA THR A 340 14.92 23.00 8.73
C THR A 340 13.68 22.25 9.21
N LEU A 341 13.71 20.92 9.25
CA LEU A 341 12.60 20.10 9.74
C LEU A 341 12.39 20.25 11.26
N PHE A 342 13.45 20.54 12.01
CA PHE A 342 13.38 20.76 13.46
C PHE A 342 13.11 22.23 13.83
N THR A 343 13.60 23.18 13.03
CA THR A 343 13.46 24.60 13.34
C THR A 343 12.17 25.20 12.81
N LEU A 344 11.55 24.59 11.80
CA LEU A 344 10.35 25.09 11.16
C LEU A 344 9.25 24.02 11.16
N PRO A 345 8.00 24.38 11.50
CA PRO A 345 6.92 23.41 11.55
C PRO A 345 6.62 22.89 10.14
N ILE A 346 6.84 21.59 9.92
CA ILE A 346 6.31 20.91 8.74
C ILE A 346 4.86 20.49 8.98
N VAL A 347 3.99 20.83 8.03
CA VAL A 347 2.57 20.50 8.11
C VAL A 347 2.21 19.66 6.89
N ALA A 348 1.55 18.54 7.14
CA ALA A 348 0.91 17.75 6.09
C ALA A 348 -0.55 18.16 6.00
N THR A 349 -1.00 18.55 4.81
CA THR A 349 -2.41 18.90 4.56
C THR A 349 -2.96 18.06 3.42
N VAL A 350 -4.22 17.65 3.53
CA VAL A 350 -4.92 17.02 2.40
C VAL A 350 -5.39 18.13 1.48
N ARG A 351 -4.76 18.26 0.31
CA ARG A 351 -5.18 19.18 -0.74
C ARG A 351 -5.62 18.34 -1.94
N GLY A 352 -6.91 18.35 -2.29
CA GLY A 352 -7.43 17.49 -3.37
C GLY A 352 -7.45 16.00 -2.98
N GLN A 353 -6.79 15.14 -3.76
CA GLN A 353 -6.71 13.68 -3.55
C GLN A 353 -5.30 13.22 -3.13
N HIS A 354 -4.52 14.11 -2.53
CA HIS A 354 -3.11 13.88 -2.20
C HIS A 354 -2.75 14.58 -0.89
N ILE A 355 -1.69 14.10 -0.24
CA ILE A 355 -1.08 14.79 0.90
C ILE A 355 -0.03 15.76 0.37
N ALA A 356 -0.22 17.05 0.66
CA ALA A 356 0.75 18.10 0.42
C ALA A 356 1.59 18.31 1.68
N TYR A 357 2.90 18.46 1.50
CA TYR A 357 3.85 18.76 2.57
C TYR A 357 4.36 20.18 2.39
N GLU A 358 4.07 21.05 3.34
CA GLU A 358 4.48 22.45 3.28
C GLU A 358 5.94 22.58 3.72
N SER A 359 6.84 22.70 2.75
CA SER A 359 8.30 22.73 2.96
C SER A 359 9.00 23.66 1.95
N PRO A 360 8.94 24.99 2.14
CA PRO A 360 9.53 25.94 1.18
C PRO A 360 11.03 25.75 0.96
N HIS A 361 11.76 25.38 2.02
CA HIS A 361 13.21 25.18 2.00
C HIS A 361 13.65 24.01 1.13
N PHE A 362 12.78 23.01 0.96
CA PHE A 362 13.02 21.91 0.04
C PHE A 362 13.05 22.37 -1.43
N TYR A 363 12.25 23.38 -1.77
CA TYR A 363 12.14 23.92 -3.11
C TYR A 363 13.16 25.03 -3.42
N ALA A 364 13.99 25.41 -2.45
CA ALA A 364 15.10 26.32 -2.72
C ALA A 364 15.99 25.71 -3.82
N LEU A 365 16.34 26.50 -4.85
CA LEU A 365 17.01 26.00 -6.05
C LEU A 365 18.26 25.16 -5.72
N ALA A 366 19.09 25.63 -4.79
CA ALA A 366 20.27 24.91 -4.34
C ALA A 366 19.92 23.59 -3.65
N ALA A 367 18.93 23.58 -2.75
CA ALA A 367 18.50 22.37 -2.04
C ALA A 367 17.91 21.33 -3.01
N MET A 368 16.99 21.74 -3.88
CA MET A 368 16.39 20.85 -4.87
C MET A 368 17.44 20.28 -5.85
N SER A 369 18.37 21.12 -6.31
CA SER A 369 19.43 20.69 -7.23
C SER A 369 20.34 19.65 -6.56
N LEU A 370 20.82 19.94 -5.35
CA LEU A 370 21.65 19.00 -4.58
C LEU A 370 20.89 17.71 -4.23
N TYR A 371 19.59 17.83 -3.94
CA TYR A 371 18.72 16.68 -3.68
C TYR A 371 18.61 15.78 -4.91
N LEU A 372 18.35 16.34 -6.11
CA LEU A 372 18.27 15.58 -7.36
C LEU A 372 19.62 14.98 -7.76
N VAL A 373 20.72 15.71 -7.52
CA VAL A 373 22.08 15.19 -7.72
C VAL A 373 22.33 13.98 -6.81
N GLY A 374 21.98 14.10 -5.52
CA GLY A 374 22.11 13.01 -4.55
C GLY A 374 21.24 11.80 -4.89
N THR A 375 19.96 12.00 -5.23
CA THR A 375 18.98 10.92 -5.40
C THR A 375 18.94 10.31 -6.79
N CYS A 376 19.28 11.06 -7.84
CA CYS A 376 19.20 10.60 -9.23
C CYS A 376 20.57 10.51 -9.89
N ALA A 377 21.34 11.61 -9.91
CA ALA A 377 22.60 11.66 -10.65
C ALA A 377 23.65 10.69 -10.07
N SER A 378 23.65 10.48 -8.75
CA SER A 378 24.50 9.47 -8.11
C SER A 378 24.32 8.08 -8.72
N LEU A 379 23.09 7.66 -9.01
CA LEU A 379 22.80 6.37 -9.63
C LEU A 379 23.23 6.33 -11.10
N MET A 380 23.14 7.45 -11.82
CA MET A 380 23.54 7.57 -13.22
C MET A 380 25.07 7.45 -13.42
N VAL A 381 25.86 7.79 -12.40
CA VAL A 381 27.32 7.63 -12.41
C VAL A 381 27.74 6.16 -12.27
N SER A 382 26.85 5.26 -11.86
CA SER A 382 27.18 3.85 -11.62
C SER A 382 27.66 3.11 -12.88
N SER A 383 28.61 2.20 -12.72
CA SER A 383 29.05 1.26 -13.77
C SER A 383 28.02 0.18 -14.09
N HIS A 384 26.95 0.06 -13.30
CA HIS A 384 25.90 -0.95 -13.49
C HIS A 384 24.69 -0.40 -14.24
N VAL A 385 24.39 -0.93 -15.43
CA VAL A 385 23.30 -0.44 -16.31
C VAL A 385 21.92 -0.39 -15.63
N ARG A 386 21.56 -1.40 -14.81
CA ARG A 386 20.26 -1.40 -14.10
C ARG A 386 20.21 -0.36 -12.98
N VAL A 387 21.35 -0.02 -12.39
CA VAL A 387 21.45 1.06 -11.39
C VAL A 387 21.25 2.41 -12.07
N VAL A 388 21.91 2.62 -13.21
CA VAL A 388 21.71 3.80 -14.07
C VAL A 388 20.26 3.93 -14.52
N ALA A 389 19.64 2.82 -14.97
CA ALA A 389 18.24 2.80 -15.40
C ALA A 389 17.28 3.24 -14.29
N PHE A 390 17.52 2.82 -13.04
CA PHE A 390 16.74 3.29 -11.91
C PHE A 390 16.92 4.79 -11.66
N GLY A 391 18.15 5.31 -11.72
CA GLY A 391 18.42 6.74 -11.62
C GLY A 391 17.74 7.58 -12.70
N VAL A 392 17.81 7.15 -13.96
CA VAL A 392 17.13 7.80 -15.08
C VAL A 392 15.61 7.76 -14.92
N ALA A 393 15.04 6.60 -14.60
CA ALA A 393 13.61 6.47 -14.39
C ALA A 393 13.12 7.34 -13.23
N ALA A 394 13.87 7.38 -12.12
CA ALA A 394 13.56 8.22 -10.97
C ALA A 394 13.59 9.71 -11.34
N PHE A 395 14.60 10.16 -12.11
CA PHE A 395 14.68 11.54 -12.58
C PHE A 395 13.54 11.91 -13.53
N VAL A 396 13.24 11.07 -14.51
CA VAL A 396 12.11 11.29 -15.44
C VAL A 396 10.79 11.35 -14.67
N SER A 397 10.60 10.48 -13.67
CA SER A 397 9.42 10.53 -12.81
C SER A 397 9.37 11.80 -11.93
N ALA A 398 10.52 12.35 -11.53
CA ALA A 398 10.60 13.62 -10.81
C ALA A 398 10.14 14.76 -11.72
N VAL A 399 10.64 14.82 -12.95
CA VAL A 399 10.23 15.83 -13.94
C VAL A 399 8.73 15.73 -14.20
N ALA A 400 8.21 14.52 -14.41
CA ALA A 400 6.77 14.31 -14.60
C ALA A 400 5.94 14.72 -13.36
N ALA A 401 6.40 14.38 -12.16
CA ALA A 401 5.74 14.79 -10.92
C ALA A 401 5.78 16.32 -10.76
N TRP A 402 6.87 16.98 -11.14
CA TRP A 402 6.99 18.43 -11.11
C TRP A 402 6.02 19.11 -12.09
N THR A 403 5.89 18.59 -13.31
CA THR A 403 5.05 19.19 -14.35
C THR A 403 3.56 19.00 -14.11
N PHE A 404 3.14 17.84 -13.59
CA PHE A 404 1.73 17.51 -13.44
C PHE A 404 1.21 17.62 -12.00
N TYR A 405 2.09 17.51 -11.00
CA TYR A 405 1.71 17.39 -9.58
C TYR A 405 2.53 18.33 -8.69
N THR A 406 2.87 19.54 -9.14
CA THR A 406 3.76 20.47 -8.41
C THR A 406 3.36 20.66 -6.95
N THR A 407 2.06 20.81 -6.65
CA THR A 407 1.53 20.95 -5.28
C THR A 407 1.76 19.71 -4.40
N TRP A 408 1.85 18.53 -5.00
CA TRP A 408 1.97 17.23 -4.32
C TRP A 408 3.26 16.51 -4.69
N PHE A 409 4.26 17.27 -5.16
CA PHE A 409 5.47 16.74 -5.76
C PHE A 409 6.14 15.68 -4.86
N ILE A 410 6.27 16.00 -3.57
CA ILE A 410 6.95 15.15 -2.58
C ILE A 410 6.28 13.77 -2.46
N SER A 411 4.97 13.69 -2.27
CA SER A 411 4.24 12.43 -2.13
C SER A 411 4.21 11.63 -3.43
N VAL A 412 3.84 12.29 -4.53
CA VAL A 412 3.67 11.66 -5.84
C VAL A 412 4.99 11.10 -6.37
N TRP A 413 6.07 11.87 -6.28
CA TRP A 413 7.37 11.41 -6.75
C TRP A 413 7.90 10.25 -5.89
N CYS A 414 7.76 10.32 -4.56
CA CYS A 414 8.17 9.22 -3.68
C CYS A 414 7.40 7.93 -3.98
N PHE A 415 6.11 8.01 -4.33
CA PHE A 415 5.34 6.85 -4.76
C PHE A 415 5.89 6.26 -6.08
N PHE A 416 6.08 7.08 -7.10
CA PHE A 416 6.60 6.61 -8.39
C PHE A 416 8.02 6.05 -8.26
N ALA A 417 8.91 6.71 -7.52
CA ALA A 417 10.24 6.21 -7.21
C ALA A 417 10.18 4.87 -6.45
N GLY A 418 9.23 4.73 -5.53
CA GLY A 418 8.92 3.47 -4.86
C GLY A 418 8.56 2.36 -5.85
N VAL A 419 7.59 2.59 -6.74
CA VAL A 419 7.21 1.62 -7.78
C VAL A 419 8.40 1.28 -8.69
N LEU A 420 9.15 2.28 -9.14
CA LEU A 420 10.33 2.13 -9.99
C LEU A 420 11.48 1.39 -9.29
N SER A 421 11.49 1.31 -7.96
CA SER A 421 12.46 0.51 -7.20
C SER A 421 12.37 -1.00 -7.50
N VAL A 422 11.36 -1.46 -8.24
CA VAL A 422 11.36 -2.79 -8.87
C VAL A 422 12.59 -3.02 -9.75
N ILE A 423 13.17 -1.98 -10.35
CA ILE A 423 14.42 -2.06 -11.12
C ILE A 423 15.59 -2.51 -10.23
N VAL A 424 15.60 -2.12 -8.95
CA VAL A 424 16.56 -2.61 -7.96
C VAL A 424 16.40 -4.12 -7.78
N PHE A 425 15.16 -4.62 -7.64
CA PHE A 425 14.93 -6.07 -7.58
C PHE A 425 15.43 -6.78 -8.85
N LEU A 426 15.18 -6.19 -10.02
CA LEU A 426 15.69 -6.73 -11.28
C LEU A 426 17.21 -6.81 -11.26
N TYR A 427 17.94 -5.80 -10.79
CA TYR A 427 19.40 -5.89 -10.62
C TYR A 427 19.85 -7.14 -9.85
N PHE A 428 19.16 -7.48 -8.77
CA PHE A 428 19.47 -8.68 -7.97
C PHE A 428 19.00 -10.01 -8.57
N THR A 429 18.21 -9.98 -9.65
CA THR A 429 17.75 -11.17 -10.38
C THR A 429 18.61 -11.52 -11.60
N ASP A 430 19.53 -10.66 -12.02
CA ASP A 430 20.35 -10.88 -13.21
C ASP A 430 21.27 -12.12 -13.07
N PRO A 431 21.10 -13.17 -13.90
CA PRO A 431 21.93 -14.37 -13.87
C PRO A 431 23.41 -14.08 -14.16
N SER A 432 23.69 -13.01 -14.91
CA SER A 432 25.05 -12.59 -15.27
C SER A 432 25.86 -12.16 -14.04
N ARG A 433 25.18 -11.74 -12.97
CA ARG A 433 25.80 -11.41 -11.68
C ARG A 433 26.27 -12.68 -10.96
N ALA A 434 25.50 -13.77 -11.08
CA ALA A 434 25.85 -15.04 -10.44
C ALA A 434 27.14 -15.64 -11.01
N LYS A 435 27.35 -15.53 -12.33
CA LYS A 435 28.55 -16.01 -13.02
C LYS A 435 29.82 -15.23 -12.63
N ARG A 436 29.73 -13.90 -12.50
CA ARG A 436 30.87 -13.06 -12.09
C ARG A 436 31.33 -13.32 -10.66
N VAL A 437 30.39 -13.58 -9.75
CA VAL A 437 30.73 -13.94 -8.35
C VAL A 437 31.34 -15.34 -8.27
N ALA A 438 30.84 -16.31 -9.04
CA ALA A 438 31.40 -17.66 -9.07
C ALA A 438 32.83 -17.70 -9.62
N GLY A 439 33.14 -16.91 -10.65
CA GLY A 439 34.51 -16.79 -11.18
C GLY A 439 35.49 -15.99 -10.32
N ALA A 440 35.02 -15.28 -9.30
CA ALA A 440 35.85 -14.51 -8.36
C ALA A 440 36.23 -15.29 -7.09
N VAL A 441 35.63 -16.46 -6.87
CA VAL A 441 36.10 -17.42 -5.86
C VAL A 441 37.10 -18.32 -6.60
N PRO A 442 38.42 -18.24 -6.33
CA PRO A 442 39.35 -19.21 -6.87
C PRO A 442 38.87 -20.59 -6.44
N GLU A 443 38.82 -21.56 -7.36
CA GLU A 443 38.75 -22.96 -6.97
C GLU A 443 39.91 -23.20 -5.99
N LEU A 444 39.60 -23.29 -4.70
CA LEU A 444 40.50 -23.85 -3.71
C LEU A 444 40.62 -25.32 -4.10
N GLY A 445 41.59 -25.56 -4.98
CA GLY A 445 41.81 -26.82 -5.65
C GLY A 445 42.02 -27.93 -4.63
N ALA A 446 41.42 -29.06 -4.96
CA ALA A 446 41.94 -30.36 -4.61
C ALA A 446 43.45 -30.41 -4.92
N ARG A 447 44.28 -30.43 -3.87
CA ARG A 447 45.60 -31.05 -3.85
C ARG A 447 45.85 -31.60 -2.46
#